data_AF-A0A0P8ABX0-F1
#
_entry.id   AF-A0A0P8ABX0-F1
#
_cell.length_a   1.000
_cell.length_b   1.000
_cell.length_c   1.000
_cell.angle_alpha   90.00
_cell.angle_beta   90.00
_cell.angle_gamma   90.00
#
_symmetry.space_group_name_H-M   'P 1'
#
loop_
_entity.id
_entity.type
_entity.pdbx_description
1 polymer ?
#
loop_
_entity_poly.entity_id
_entity_poly.type
_entity_poly.pdbx_seq_one_letter_code
_entity_poly.pdbx_strand_id
1 'polypeptide(L)'
;MDPFNWYAQKEESTKIEIYEYNGLKGTSQYNDTFQRLNVISGGDGLDNALRLADELPQLKMFRWRAHSVAVNASYSNETWSLEYYDPIQKVQMRGISGTFRRAGARFGSLMINVTGNKAVCTIDLQNHNVISVYDEIRGTG
;
A
#
# COMPACT_ATOMS: atom_id res chain seq x y z
N MET A 1 -4.66 19.69 -12.68
CA MET A 1 -5.65 18.60 -12.81
C MET A 1 -6.82 19.18 -13.59
N ASP A 2 -7.14 18.61 -14.75
CA ASP A 2 -8.30 19.02 -15.54
C ASP A 2 -9.56 18.55 -14.79
N PRO A 3 -10.54 19.43 -14.48
CA PRO A 3 -11.74 19.04 -13.73
C PRO A 3 -12.60 17.97 -14.44
N PHE A 4 -12.32 17.70 -15.70
CA PHE A 4 -13.00 16.67 -16.49
C PHE A 4 -12.22 15.35 -16.57
N ASN A 5 -11.08 15.23 -15.88
CA ASN A 5 -10.39 13.95 -15.71
C ASN A 5 -10.94 13.22 -14.49
N TRP A 6 -11.43 12.00 -14.69
CA TRP A 6 -11.91 11.12 -13.63
C TRP A 6 -11.29 9.74 -13.78
N TYR A 7 -11.12 9.07 -12.64
CA TYR A 7 -10.60 7.70 -12.59
C TYR A 7 -11.76 6.74 -12.36
N ALA A 8 -11.87 5.72 -13.21
CA ALA A 8 -12.74 4.58 -13.00
C ALA A 8 -11.91 3.41 -12.48
N GLN A 9 -12.44 2.69 -11.50
CA GLN A 9 -11.79 1.54 -10.90
C GLN A 9 -12.65 0.30 -11.07
N LYS A 10 -12.02 -0.81 -11.44
CA LYS A 10 -12.64 -2.14 -11.41
C LYS A 10 -11.81 -3.05 -10.51
N GLU A 11 -12.50 -3.68 -9.56
CA GLU A 11 -11.91 -4.57 -8.57
C GLU A 11 -12.30 -6.02 -8.85
N GLU A 12 -11.30 -6.88 -9.01
CA GLU A 12 -11.46 -8.34 -9.10
C GLU A 12 -10.63 -9.01 -8.02
N SER A 13 -10.94 -10.26 -7.67
CA SER A 13 -10.30 -11.01 -6.57
C SER A 13 -8.77 -10.90 -6.55
N THR A 14 -8.11 -10.91 -7.71
CA THR A 14 -6.66 -10.89 -7.85
C THR A 14 -6.06 -9.60 -8.40
N LYS A 15 -6.87 -8.69 -8.98
CA LYS A 15 -6.37 -7.51 -9.68
C LYS A 15 -7.25 -6.28 -9.51
N ILE A 16 -6.63 -5.12 -9.69
CA ILE A 16 -7.24 -3.80 -9.67
C ILE A 16 -6.92 -3.13 -11.00
N GLU A 17 -7.95 -2.80 -11.77
CA GLU A 17 -7.83 -2.10 -13.05
C GLU A 17 -8.21 -0.63 -12.84
N ILE A 18 -7.37 0.28 -13.32
CA ILE A 18 -7.59 1.74 -13.22
C ILE A 18 -7.61 2.33 -14.61
N TYR A 19 -8.65 3.08 -14.91
CA TYR A 19 -8.83 3.79 -16.16
C TYR A 19 -8.93 5.29 -15.91
N GLU A 20 -8.17 6.10 -16.65
CA GLU A 20 -8.34 7.56 -16.68
C GLU A 20 -9.16 7.97 -17.89
N TYR A 21 -10.26 8.66 -17.65
CA TYR A 21 -11.13 9.19 -18.69
C TYR A 21 -11.15 10.71 -18.65
N ASN A 22 -11.05 11.33 -19.83
CA ASN A 22 -11.30 12.76 -19.99
C ASN A 22 -12.72 12.97 -20.55
N GLY A 23 -13.61 13.51 -19.71
CA GLY A 23 -15.01 13.72 -20.03
C GLY A 23 -15.27 14.75 -21.14
N LEU A 24 -14.34 15.68 -21.39
CA LEU A 24 -14.48 16.66 -22.49
C LEU A 24 -14.12 16.06 -23.84
N LYS A 25 -13.08 15.23 -23.89
CA LYS A 25 -12.58 14.64 -25.13
C LYS A 25 -13.25 13.30 -25.46
N GLY A 26 -13.97 12.71 -24.50
CA GLY A 26 -14.60 11.40 -24.65
C GLY A 26 -13.60 10.26 -24.86
N THR A 27 -12.34 10.44 -24.42
CA THR A 27 -11.26 9.47 -24.66
C THR A 27 -10.67 8.93 -23.35
N SER A 28 -10.36 7.64 -23.36
CA SER A 28 -9.52 6.99 -22.33
C SER A 28 -8.07 7.40 -22.55
N GLN A 29 -7.43 7.98 -21.54
CA GLN A 29 -6.06 8.48 -21.62
C GLN A 29 -5.05 7.52 -21.00
N TYR A 30 -5.49 6.64 -20.09
CA TYR A 30 -4.62 5.72 -19.38
C TYR A 30 -5.39 4.49 -18.88
N ASN A 31 -4.74 3.32 -18.94
CA ASN A 31 -5.20 2.07 -18.36
C ASN A 31 -4.00 1.36 -17.73
N ASP A 32 -4.14 0.91 -16.49
CA ASP A 32 -3.12 0.12 -15.82
C ASP A 32 -3.76 -0.94 -14.92
N THR A 33 -3.05 -2.04 -14.75
CA THR A 33 -3.53 -3.20 -14.00
C THR A 33 -2.54 -3.54 -12.91
N PHE A 34 -3.01 -3.54 -11.68
CA PHE A 34 -2.23 -3.84 -10.48
C PHE A 34 -2.65 -5.19 -9.93
N GLN A 35 -1.69 -6.05 -9.59
CA GLN A 35 -1.97 -7.25 -8.82
C GLN A 35 -2.32 -6.85 -7.38
N ARG A 36 -3.37 -7.46 -6.81
CA ARG A 36 -3.72 -7.24 -5.40
C ARG A 36 -2.65 -7.75 -4.46
N LEU A 37 -2.00 -8.86 -4.82
CA LEU A 37 -0.84 -9.38 -4.15
C LEU A 37 0.22 -9.68 -5.20
N ASN A 38 1.35 -9.00 -5.11
CA ASN A 38 2.50 -9.19 -5.96
C ASN A 38 3.66 -9.74 -5.11
N VAL A 39 4.02 -11.00 -5.33
CA VAL A 39 5.15 -11.63 -4.63
C VAL A 39 6.41 -11.39 -5.45
N ILE A 40 7.24 -10.44 -5.02
CA ILE A 40 8.47 -10.04 -5.70
C ILE A 40 9.58 -11.07 -5.44
N SER A 41 9.72 -11.50 -4.18
CA SER A 41 10.60 -12.59 -3.79
C SER A 41 9.87 -13.54 -2.84
N GLY A 42 9.96 -14.83 -3.14
CA GLY A 42 9.28 -15.89 -2.39
C GLY A 42 10.00 -16.29 -1.11
N GLY A 43 9.24 -16.84 -0.19
CA GLY A 43 9.67 -17.41 1.08
C GLY A 43 8.52 -18.21 1.70
N ASP A 44 8.80 -18.92 2.78
CA ASP A 44 7.75 -19.64 3.50
C ASP A 44 6.94 -18.68 4.38
N GLY A 45 5.69 -19.06 4.67
CA GLY A 45 4.88 -18.37 5.67
C GLY A 45 4.30 -17.01 5.27
N LEU A 46 4.18 -16.70 3.98
CA LEU A 46 3.54 -15.47 3.50
C LEU A 46 2.12 -15.28 4.09
N ASP A 47 1.30 -16.34 4.11
CA ASP A 47 -0.06 -16.28 4.65
C ASP A 47 -0.06 -15.88 6.14
N ASN A 48 0.90 -16.42 6.92
CA ASN A 48 1.07 -16.04 8.32
C ASN A 48 1.52 -14.58 8.45
N ALA A 49 2.42 -14.12 7.58
CA ALA A 49 2.88 -12.74 7.58
C ALA A 49 1.74 -11.75 7.24
N LEU A 50 0.91 -12.07 6.26
CA LEU A 50 -0.28 -11.29 5.92
C LEU A 50 -1.28 -11.26 7.08
N ARG A 51 -1.52 -12.41 7.73
CA ARG A 51 -2.40 -12.50 8.91
C ARG A 51 -1.91 -11.64 10.08
N LEU A 52 -0.62 -11.69 10.39
CA LEU A 52 -0.04 -10.87 11.47
C LEU A 52 -0.09 -9.37 11.13
N ALA A 53 0.10 -9.01 9.85
CA ALA A 53 -0.06 -7.63 9.41
C ALA A 53 -1.52 -7.14 9.56
N ASP A 54 -2.51 -7.98 9.29
CA ASP A 54 -3.95 -7.67 9.43
C ASP A 54 -4.38 -7.34 10.87
N GLU A 55 -3.60 -7.77 11.87
CA GLU A 55 -3.86 -7.45 13.28
C GLU A 55 -3.49 -5.99 13.61
N LEU A 56 -2.59 -5.37 12.84
CA LEU A 56 -2.07 -4.02 13.10
C LEU A 56 -3.13 -2.92 12.89
N PRO A 57 -3.37 -2.06 13.90
CA PRO A 57 -4.28 -0.91 13.77
C PRO A 57 -3.90 0.05 12.64
N GLN A 58 -2.60 0.21 12.37
CA GLN A 58 -2.08 1.08 11.32
C GLN A 58 -2.54 0.60 9.93
N LEU A 59 -2.58 -0.71 9.70
CA LEU A 59 -3.07 -1.28 8.44
C LEU A 59 -4.58 -1.10 8.30
N LYS A 60 -5.34 -1.28 9.39
CA LYS A 60 -6.79 -1.04 9.39
C LYS A 60 -7.10 0.42 9.05
N MET A 61 -6.39 1.36 9.66
CA MET A 61 -6.52 2.79 9.36
C MET A 61 -6.10 3.13 7.92
N PHE A 62 -5.05 2.50 7.40
CA PHE A 62 -4.64 2.64 6.00
C PHE A 62 -5.74 2.17 5.05
N ARG A 63 -6.30 0.97 5.27
CA ARG A 63 -7.39 0.42 4.47
C ARG A 63 -8.63 1.30 4.48
N TRP A 64 -8.96 1.90 5.64
CA TRP A 64 -10.12 2.79 5.76
C TRP A 64 -10.03 4.03 4.87
N ARG A 65 -8.82 4.57 4.65
CA ARG A 65 -8.60 5.81 3.88
C ARG A 65 -8.18 5.58 2.43
N ALA A 66 -7.79 4.37 2.07
CA ALA A 66 -7.37 4.03 0.71
C ALA A 66 -8.60 3.81 -0.18
N HIS A 67 -8.51 4.17 -1.45
CA HIS A 67 -9.56 3.81 -2.43
C HIS A 67 -9.56 2.31 -2.72
N SER A 68 -8.35 1.74 -2.81
CA SER A 68 -8.09 0.33 -3.00
C SER A 68 -6.78 -0.02 -2.35
N VAL A 69 -6.57 -1.31 -2.03
CA VAL A 69 -5.31 -1.76 -1.45
C VAL A 69 -4.72 -2.90 -2.29
N ALA A 70 -3.45 -2.72 -2.67
CA ALA A 70 -2.60 -3.74 -3.24
C ALA A 70 -1.39 -3.95 -2.32
N VAL A 71 -0.75 -5.11 -2.44
CA VAL A 71 0.37 -5.54 -1.59
C VAL A 71 1.52 -5.96 -2.46
N ASN A 72 2.70 -5.38 -2.25
CA ASN A 72 3.95 -5.98 -2.70
C ASN A 72 4.58 -6.72 -1.52
N ALA A 73 4.93 -7.99 -1.72
CA ALA A 73 5.56 -8.83 -0.73
C ALA A 73 6.96 -9.23 -1.20
N SER A 74 7.96 -9.06 -0.35
CA SER A 74 9.30 -9.56 -0.58
C SER A 74 9.86 -10.20 0.69
N TYR A 75 10.48 -11.36 0.52
CA TYR A 75 11.16 -12.07 1.60
C TYR A 75 12.67 -11.89 1.49
N SER A 76 13.30 -11.54 2.61
CA SER A 76 14.76 -11.49 2.75
C SER A 76 15.16 -11.60 4.22
N ASN A 77 16.30 -12.21 4.54
CA ASN A 77 16.85 -12.29 5.90
C ASN A 77 15.80 -12.69 6.96
N GLU A 78 15.04 -13.76 6.67
CA GLU A 78 14.00 -14.29 7.58
C GLU A 78 12.86 -13.30 7.90
N THR A 79 12.71 -12.27 7.06
CA THR A 79 11.75 -11.20 7.26
C THR A 79 10.94 -10.97 5.99
N TRP A 80 9.62 -10.95 6.15
CA TRP A 80 8.69 -10.49 5.12
C TRP A 80 8.59 -8.97 5.19
N SER A 81 8.89 -8.29 4.08
CA SER A 81 8.58 -6.88 3.86
C SER A 81 7.31 -6.79 3.03
N LEU A 82 6.27 -6.21 3.63
CA LEU A 82 4.94 -6.05 3.04
C LEU A 82 4.67 -4.56 2.83
N GLU A 83 4.67 -4.12 1.58
CA GLU A 83 4.24 -2.78 1.19
C GLU A 83 2.76 -2.83 0.82
N TYR A 84 1.90 -2.32 1.69
CA TYR A 84 0.51 -2.05 1.37
C TYR A 84 0.42 -0.68 0.72
N TYR A 85 -0.22 -0.56 -0.45
CA TYR A 85 -0.31 0.70 -1.17
C TYR A 85 -1.66 0.89 -1.86
N ASP A 86 -2.01 2.15 -2.14
CA ASP A 86 -3.20 2.55 -2.90
C ASP A 86 -2.80 2.82 -4.37
N PRO A 87 -3.17 1.94 -5.31
CA PRO A 87 -2.83 2.13 -6.71
C PRO A 87 -3.44 3.39 -7.32
N ILE A 88 -4.61 3.85 -6.86
CA ILE A 88 -5.25 5.07 -7.37
C ILE A 88 -4.46 6.29 -6.96
N GLN A 89 -4.09 6.40 -5.69
CA GLN A 89 -3.23 7.50 -5.23
C GLN A 89 -1.88 7.49 -5.97
N LYS A 90 -1.30 6.30 -6.20
CA LYS A 90 -0.06 6.15 -6.96
C LYS A 90 -0.18 6.68 -8.39
N VAL A 91 -1.32 6.44 -9.05
CA VAL A 91 -1.60 6.95 -10.41
C VAL A 91 -1.85 8.46 -10.40
N GLN A 92 -2.69 8.96 -9.49
CA GLN A 92 -2.97 10.39 -9.35
C GLN A 92 -1.71 11.23 -9.10
N MET A 93 -0.70 10.65 -8.44
CA MET A 93 0.59 11.30 -8.19
C MET A 93 1.56 11.31 -9.39
N ARG A 94 1.27 10.62 -10.50
CA ARG A 94 2.19 10.56 -11.66
C ARG A 94 2.45 11.93 -12.29
N GLY A 95 1.48 12.85 -12.26
CA GLY A 95 1.58 14.20 -12.84
C GLY A 95 2.00 15.32 -11.88
N ILE A 96 2.34 14.99 -10.62
CA ILE A 96 2.62 15.98 -9.57
C ILE A 96 4.13 16.23 -9.46
N SER A 97 4.55 17.48 -9.31
CA SER A 97 5.96 17.88 -9.16
C SER A 97 6.63 17.22 -7.93
N GLY A 98 7.95 16.99 -8.03
CA GLY A 98 8.69 16.07 -7.15
C GLY A 98 8.70 16.39 -5.64
N THR A 99 8.41 17.63 -5.24
CA THR A 99 8.27 18.03 -3.82
C THR A 99 6.94 17.55 -3.23
N PHE A 100 5.83 17.70 -3.93
CA PHE A 100 4.52 17.22 -3.48
C PHE A 100 4.36 15.71 -3.67
N ARG A 101 5.04 15.12 -4.67
CA ARG A 101 5.09 13.66 -4.86
C ARG A 101 5.66 12.92 -3.65
N ARG A 102 6.67 13.48 -2.95
CA ARG A 102 7.27 12.86 -1.75
C ARG A 102 6.35 12.92 -0.53
N ALA A 103 5.65 14.04 -0.33
CA ALA A 103 4.66 14.16 0.75
C ALA A 103 3.44 13.25 0.49
N GLY A 104 2.97 13.18 -0.75
CA GLY A 104 1.86 12.31 -1.16
C GLY A 104 2.21 10.82 -1.13
N ALA A 105 3.41 10.43 -1.56
CA ALA A 105 3.84 9.03 -1.54
C ALA A 105 3.78 8.41 -0.12
N ARG A 106 4.01 9.23 0.92
CA ARG A 106 3.87 8.84 2.33
C ARG A 106 2.43 8.53 2.75
N PHE A 107 1.44 9.08 2.05
CA PHE A 107 0.03 8.70 2.23
C PHE A 107 -0.35 7.53 1.32
N GLY A 108 0.33 7.32 0.20
CA GLY A 108 -0.01 6.27 -0.75
C GLY A 108 0.39 4.84 -0.32
N SER A 109 1.25 4.66 0.68
CA SER A 109 1.69 3.34 1.13
C SER A 109 1.99 3.22 2.62
N LEU A 110 2.09 1.97 3.10
CA LEU A 110 2.41 1.54 4.46
C LEU A 110 3.35 0.34 4.39
N MET A 111 4.49 0.43 5.08
CA MET A 111 5.47 -0.67 5.16
C MET A 111 5.30 -1.46 6.45
N ILE A 112 5.20 -2.79 6.35
CA ILE A 112 5.12 -3.70 7.49
C ILE A 112 6.21 -4.76 7.33
N ASN A 113 7.05 -4.90 8.35
CA ASN A 113 8.03 -5.97 8.42
C ASN A 113 7.52 -7.05 9.36
N VAL A 114 7.60 -8.32 8.93
CA VAL A 114 7.19 -9.47 9.74
C VAL A 114 8.35 -10.43 9.90
N THR A 115 8.75 -10.68 11.14
CA THR A 115 9.82 -11.62 11.51
C THR A 115 9.27 -12.58 12.56
N GLY A 116 9.26 -13.87 12.26
CA GLY A 116 8.60 -14.87 13.10
C GLY A 116 7.13 -14.53 13.33
N ASN A 117 6.74 -14.32 14.60
CA ASN A 117 5.37 -13.99 15.01
C ASN A 117 5.15 -12.50 15.32
N LYS A 118 6.05 -11.62 14.86
CA LYS A 118 5.99 -10.20 15.14
C LYS A 118 5.85 -9.40 13.86
N ALA A 119 4.78 -8.61 13.75
CA ALA A 119 4.61 -7.61 12.71
C ALA A 119 4.91 -6.21 13.27
N VAL A 120 5.69 -5.42 12.52
CA VAL A 120 6.06 -4.05 12.88
C VAL A 120 5.76 -3.14 11.71
N CYS A 121 4.85 -2.20 11.92
CA CYS A 121 4.64 -1.09 10.99
C CYS A 121 5.84 -0.13 11.04
N THR A 122 6.52 0.04 9.92
CA THR A 122 7.60 1.03 9.80
C THR A 122 7.04 2.26 9.11
N ILE A 123 6.93 3.36 9.87
CA ILE A 123 6.70 4.68 9.28
C ILE A 123 8.08 5.26 9.00
N ASP A 124 8.38 5.55 7.74
CA ASP A 124 9.67 6.12 7.33
C ASP A 124 9.77 7.59 7.80
N LEU A 125 10.07 7.77 9.09
CA LEU A 125 10.37 9.03 9.76
C LEU A 125 11.83 9.41 9.50
N GLN A 126 12.16 9.71 8.25
CA GLN A 126 13.42 10.42 7.96
C GLN A 126 13.27 11.89 8.37
N ASN A 127 13.29 12.11 9.68
CA ASN A 127 13.79 13.28 10.41
C ASN A 127 13.52 13.04 11.90
N HIS A 128 14.57 12.62 12.61
CA HIS A 128 14.74 12.61 14.07
C HIS A 128 13.48 12.73 14.95
N ASN A 129 12.84 11.59 15.23
CA ASN A 129 12.45 11.16 16.57
C ASN A 129 11.76 9.81 16.45
N VAL A 130 12.46 8.77 16.91
CA VAL A 130 11.92 7.41 16.98
C VAL A 130 10.83 7.41 18.05
N ILE A 131 9.56 7.43 17.64
CA ILE A 131 8.47 6.97 18.50
C ILE A 131 8.17 5.53 18.05
N SER A 132 8.91 4.59 18.62
CA SER A 132 8.50 3.19 18.62
C SER A 132 7.24 3.09 19.48
N VAL A 133 6.07 3.03 18.85
CA VAL A 133 4.86 2.61 19.57
C VAL A 133 4.95 1.09 19.71
N TYR A 134 5.47 0.64 20.84
CA TYR A 134 5.41 -0.76 21.25
C TYR A 134 3.99 -1.05 21.71
N ASP A 135 3.18 -1.72 20.89
CA ASP A 135 2.06 -2.52 21.41
C ASP A 135 2.51 -3.97 21.45
N GLU A 136 2.94 -4.38 22.65
CA GLU A 136 3.21 -5.77 22.99
C GLU A 136 1.85 -6.45 23.18
N ILE A 137 1.31 -7.13 22.17
CA ILE A 137 0.17 -8.03 22.38
C ILE A 137 0.69 -9.24 23.16
N ARG A 138 0.66 -9.13 24.49
CA ARG A 138 0.86 -10.26 25.39
C ARG A 138 -0.36 -11.15 25.29
N GLY A 139 -0.23 -12.28 24.60
CA GLY A 139 -1.13 -13.40 24.78
C GLY A 139 -1.05 -13.88 26.23
N THR A 140 -2.09 -13.62 27.00
CA THR A 140 -2.26 -14.19 28.34
C THR A 140 -2.71 -15.64 28.21
N GLY A 141 -1.91 -16.54 28.79
CA GLY A 141 -2.28 -17.75 29.55
C GLY A 141 -3.38 -18.66 29.03
#